data_AF-A0A7G8PRJ6-F1
#
_entry.id   AF-A0A7G8PRJ6-F1
#
_cell.length_a   1.000
_cell.length_b   1.000
_cell.length_c   1.000
_cell.angle_alpha   90.00
_cell.angle_beta   90.00
_cell.angle_gamma   90.00
#
_symmetry.space_group_name_H-M   'P 1'
#
loop_
_entity.id
_entity.type
_entity.pdbx_description
1 polymer ?
#
loop_
_entity_poly.entity_id
_entity_poly.type
_entity_poly.pdbx_seq_one_letter_code
_entity_poly.pdbx_strand_id
1 'polypeptide(L)' 'MFKKVISYPGFWRSVVILGMIYMAILFLIQWAFTGFSLLFFTAQKPLTLLAVFVIGTFVCGFSVSYAKFWGKFKRDQYQK' A
#
# COMPACT_ATOMS: atom_id res chain seq x y z
N MET A 1 -0.49 15.47 16.04
CA MET A 1 0.12 15.28 14.71
C MET A 1 -0.64 14.26 13.85
N PHE A 2 -0.90 13.05 14.35
CA PHE A 2 -1.58 11.98 13.60
C PHE A 2 -2.94 12.41 13.00
N LYS A 3 -3.82 13.05 13.79
CA LYS A 3 -5.10 13.63 13.31
C LYS A 3 -4.93 14.61 12.15
N LYS A 4 -3.88 15.45 12.16
CA LYS A 4 -3.59 16.40 11.06
C LYS A 4 -3.18 15.69 9.77
N VAL A 5 -2.46 14.56 9.88
CA VAL A 5 -2.02 13.76 8.73
C VAL A 5 -3.22 13.05 8.09
N ILE A 6 -4.03 12.36 8.89
CA ILE A 6 -5.17 11.56 8.37
C ILE A 6 -6.37 12.42 7.92
N SER A 7 -6.53 13.63 8.46
CA SER A 7 -7.56 14.58 8.02
C SER A 7 -7.14 15.43 6.81
N TYR A 8 -5.93 15.25 6.28
CA TYR A 8 -5.51 16.00 5.09
C TYR A 8 -6.24 15.47 3.85
N PRO A 9 -6.88 16.32 3.03
CA PRO A 9 -7.75 15.88 1.92
C PRO A 9 -7.01 15.07 0.83
N GLY A 10 -5.67 15.13 0.79
CA GLY A 10 -4.84 14.32 -0.12
C GLY A 10 -4.27 13.03 0.47
N PHE A 11 -4.41 12.79 1.78
CA PHE A 11 -3.77 11.66 2.47
C PHE A 11 -4.33 10.32 1.97
N TRP A 12 -5.64 10.14 2.04
CA TRP A 12 -6.31 8.90 1.62
C TRP A 12 -6.13 8.60 0.13
N ARG A 13 -6.11 9.63 -0.72
CA ARG A 13 -5.80 9.48 -2.14
C ARG A 13 -4.38 8.95 -2.35
N SER A 14 -3.41 9.44 -1.57
CA SER A 14 -2.04 8.94 -1.61
C SER A 14 -1.94 7.51 -1.10
N VAL A 15 -2.67 7.15 -0.04
CA VAL A 15 -2.73 5.77 0.50
C VAL A 15 -3.24 4.80 -0.55
N VAL A 16 -4.34 5.16 -1.24
CA VAL A 16 -4.93 4.31 -2.28
C VAL A 16 -3.99 4.16 -3.48
N ILE A 17 -3.37 5.25 -3.95
CA ILE A 17 -2.44 5.19 -5.09
C ILE A 17 -1.21 4.34 -4.75
N LEU A 18 -0.57 4.57 -3.59
CA LEU A 18 0.58 3.77 -3.17
C LEU A 18 0.19 2.31 -2.95
N GLY A 19 -0.96 2.06 -2.33
CA GLY A 19 -1.47 0.71 -2.12
C GLY A 19 -1.70 -0.04 -3.43
N MET A 20 -2.27 0.63 -4.44
CA MET A 20 -2.52 0.07 -5.76
C MET A 20 -1.22 -0.28 -6.51
N ILE A 21 -0.22 0.62 -6.45
CA ILE A 21 1.11 0.34 -7.03
C ILE A 21 1.76 -0.86 -6.32
N TYR A 22 1.70 -0.88 -4.99
CA TYR A 22 2.29 -1.97 -4.19
C TYR A 22 1.60 -3.32 -4.45
N MET A 23 0.28 -3.29 -4.62
CA MET A 23 -0.52 -4.46 -5.00
C MET A 23 -0.09 -5.01 -6.35
N ALA A 24 0.09 -4.16 -7.36
CA ALA A 24 0.55 -4.57 -8.67
C ALA A 24 1.97 -5.18 -8.61
N ILE A 25 2.89 -4.58 -7.84
CA ILE A 25 4.25 -5.10 -7.66
C ILE A 25 4.24 -6.47 -6.98
N LEU A 26 3.55 -6.60 -5.85
CA LEU A 26 3.46 -7.88 -5.13
C LEU A 26 2.82 -8.97 -6.01
N PHE A 27 1.81 -8.61 -6.80
CA PHE A 27 1.14 -9.53 -7.71
C PHE A 27 2.12 -10.04 -8.77
N LEU A 28 2.88 -9.12 -9.39
CA LEU A 28 3.91 -9.46 -10.36
C LEU A 28 5.01 -10.34 -9.76
N ILE A 29 5.45 -10.04 -8.53
CA ILE A 29 6.45 -10.84 -7.81
C ILE A 29 5.92 -12.26 -7.57
N GLN A 30 4.71 -12.39 -7.03
CA GLN A 30 4.11 -13.69 -6.73
C GLN A 30 3.87 -14.52 -8.01
N TRP A 31 3.49 -13.85 -9.10
CA TRP A 31 3.33 -14.47 -10.41
C TRP A 31 4.67 -14.91 -11.02
N ALA A 32 5.73 -14.13 -10.84
CA ALA A 32 7.08 -14.50 -11.26
C ALA A 32 7.61 -15.72 -10.48
N PHE A 33 7.36 -15.80 -9.17
CA PHE A 33 7.73 -16.97 -8.35
C PHE A 33 7.02 -18.27 -8.77
N THR A 34 5.89 -18.17 -9.46
CA THR A 34 5.16 -19.33 -9.98
C THR A 34 5.46 -19.62 -11.45
N GLY A 35 6.54 -19.04 -11.98
CA GLY A 35 7.00 -19.26 -13.35
C GLY A 35 6.04 -18.70 -14.40
N PHE A 36 5.30 -17.63 -14.05
CA PHE A 36 4.23 -17.05 -14.88
C PHE A 36 3.10 -18.03 -15.22
N SER A 37 2.94 -19.09 -14.42
CA SER A 37 1.95 -20.12 -14.71
C SER A 37 0.51 -19.62 -14.52
N LEU A 38 -0.34 -19.89 -15.50
CA LEU A 38 -1.79 -19.63 -15.40
C LEU A 38 -2.46 -20.47 -14.29
N LEU A 39 -1.83 -21.58 -13.87
CA LEU A 39 -2.26 -22.37 -12.71
C LEU A 39 -2.23 -21.57 -11.40
N PHE A 40 -1.50 -20.45 -11.34
CA PHE A 40 -1.52 -19.55 -10.19
C PHE A 40 -2.94 -19.04 -9.88
N PHE A 41 -3.76 -18.83 -10.91
CA PHE A 41 -5.15 -18.39 -10.76
C PHE A 41 -6.10 -19.51 -10.31
N THR A 42 -5.72 -20.78 -10.48
CA THR A 42 -6.60 -21.95 -10.26
C THR A 42 -6.24 -22.76 -9.01
N ALA A 43 -4.95 -22.82 -8.65
CA ALA A 43 -4.45 -23.70 -7.59
C ALA A 43 -4.49 -23.10 -6.18
N GLN A 44 -4.58 -21.77 -6.06
CA GLN A 44 -4.57 -21.07 -4.77
C GLN A 44 -5.99 -20.75 -4.32
N LYS A 45 -6.29 -20.89 -3.02
CA LYS A 45 -7.56 -20.42 -2.43
C LYS A 45 -7.66 -18.90 -2.65
N PRO A 46 -8.48 -18.43 -3.61
CA PRO A 46 -8.41 -17.06 -4.09
C PRO A 46 -8.77 -16.04 -2.99
N LEU A 47 -9.66 -16.45 -2.07
CA LEU A 47 -10.09 -15.63 -0.94
C LEU A 47 -8.94 -15.30 0.03
N THR A 48 -8.08 -16.27 0.34
CA THR A 48 -6.99 -16.09 1.31
C THR A 48 -5.87 -15.23 0.71
N LEU A 49 -5.54 -15.45 -0.57
CA LEU A 49 -4.59 -14.60 -1.30
C LEU A 49 -5.09 -13.16 -1.37
N LEU A 50 -6.35 -12.95 -1.74
CA LEU A 50 -6.95 -11.63 -1.81
C LEU A 50 -6.92 -10.92 -0.45
N ALA A 51 -7.28 -11.62 0.63
CA ALA A 51 -7.27 -11.05 1.98
C ALA A 51 -5.86 -10.62 2.41
N VAL A 52 -4.84 -11.46 2.18
CA VAL A 52 -3.44 -11.14 2.48
C VAL A 52 -2.95 -9.96 1.64
N PHE A 53 -3.31 -9.92 0.35
CA PHE A 53 -2.97 -8.80 -0.53
C PHE A 53 -3.62 -7.50 -0.09
N VAL A 54 -4.92 -7.51 0.20
CA VAL A 54 -5.65 -6.31 0.63
C VAL A 54 -5.11 -5.80 1.97
N ILE A 55 -4.92 -6.67 2.95
CA ILE A 55 -4.40 -6.27 4.27
C ILE A 55 -2.94 -5.80 4.15
N GLY A 56 -2.09 -6.53 3.43
CA GLY A 56 -0.68 -6.18 3.25
C GLY A 56 -0.50 -4.85 2.53
N THR A 57 -1.22 -4.65 1.42
CA THR A 57 -1.16 -3.40 0.65
C THR A 57 -1.77 -2.23 1.39
N PHE A 58 -2.82 -2.45 2.19
CA PHE A 58 -3.39 -1.42 3.03
C PHE A 58 -2.44 -1.00 4.16
N VAL A 59 -1.88 -1.96 4.90
CA VAL A 59 -0.95 -1.66 6.01
C VAL A 59 0.34 -1.02 5.50
N CYS A 60 0.93 -1.54 4.42
CA CYS A 60 2.14 -0.96 3.81
C CYS A 60 1.84 0.41 3.19
N GLY A 61 0.76 0.54 2.41
CA GLY A 61 0.37 1.80 1.77
C GLY A 61 0.03 2.90 2.77
N PHE A 62 -0.63 2.53 3.88
CA PHE A 62 -0.93 3.44 4.98
C PHE A 62 0.35 3.87 5.72
N SER A 63 1.23 2.93 6.07
CA SER A 63 2.47 3.22 6.79
C SER A 63 3.40 4.14 5.99
N VAL A 64 3.60 3.86 4.71
CA VAL A 64 4.47 4.68 3.83
C VAL A 64 3.87 6.06 3.59
N SER A 65 2.56 6.16 3.34
CA SER A 65 1.89 7.45 3.17
C SER A 65 1.90 8.27 4.46
N TYR A 66 1.71 7.61 5.61
CA TYR A 66 1.79 8.26 6.92
C TYR A 66 3.20 8.80 7.17
N ALA A 67 4.25 8.00 6.95
CA ALA A 67 5.64 8.46 7.09
C ALA A 67 5.95 9.65 6.17
N LYS A 68 5.50 9.61 4.91
CA LYS A 68 5.70 10.69 3.94
C LYS A 68 5.06 12.00 4.38
N PHE A 69 3.78 11.97 4.78
CA PHE A 69 3.08 13.18 5.23
C PHE A 69 3.60 13.67 6.59
N TRP A 70 3.91 12.75 7.51
CA TRP A 70 4.47 13.10 8.81
C TRP A 70 5.82 13.82 8.67
N GLY A 71 6.70 13.32 7.80
CA GLY A 71 7.97 13.98 7.47
C GLY A 71 7.77 15.37 6.84
N LYS A 72 6.79 15.51 5.94
CA LYS A 72 6.45 16.81 5.33
C LYS A 72 6.01 17.84 6.37
N PHE A 73 5.07 17.47 7.25
CA PHE A 73 4.60 18.36 8.31
C PHE A 73 5.70 18.69 9.33
N LYS A 74 6.60 17.76 9.64
CA LYS A 74 7.73 18.00 10.54
C LYS A 74 8.73 19.01 9.96
N ARG A 75 8.93 18.99 8.64
CA ARG A 75 9.76 19.98 7.92
C ARG A 75 9.12 21.36 7.85
N ASP A 76 7.82 21.43 7.56
CA ASP A 76 7.08 22.71 7.52
C ASP A 76 7.01 23.41 8.89
N GLN A 77 7.05 22.64 9.99
CA GLN A 77 7.12 23.22 11.35
C GLN A 77 8.52 23.70 11.75
N TYR A 78 9.58 23.23 11.08
CA TYR A 78 10.96 23.67 11.32
C TYR A 78 11.37 24.88 10.47
N GLN A 79 10.59 25.19 9.43
CA GLN A 79 10.79 26.33 8.53
C GLN A 79 9.97 27.59 8.93
N LYS A 80 9.18 27.50 10.00
CA LYS A 80 8.48 28.62 10.64
C LYS A 80 9.12 28.95 11.97
#